data_AF-A0A0D2S6K6-F1
#
_entry.id   AF-A0A0D2S6K6-F1
#
_cell.length_a   1.000
_cell.length_b   1.000
_cell.length_c   1.000
_cell.angle_alpha   90.00
_cell.angle_beta   90.00
_cell.angle_gamma   90.00
#
_symmetry.space_group_name_H-M   'P 1'
#
loop_
_entity.id
_entity.type
_entity.pdbx_description
1 polymer ?
#
loop_
_entity_poly.entity_id
_entity_poly.type
_entity_poly.pdbx_seq_one_letter_code
_entity_poly.pdbx_strand_id
1 'polypeptide(L)'
;MVVFFQGDEVKVCSKEEGFFGSYYEPKIISPLNNNTLYRMKYKNIIEEEDQTWPLVEIVSTDEVRPMPPPATITTATQVFHYLERMDAFDNDGW
;
A
#
# COMPACT_ATOMS: atom_id res chain seq x y z
N MET A 1 -3.06 -17.98 2.25
CA MET A 1 -2.86 -16.83 1.35
C MET A 1 -4.11 -15.98 1.44
N VAL A 2 -3.99 -14.71 1.80
CA VAL A 2 -5.15 -13.80 1.81
C VAL A 2 -5.52 -13.52 0.37
N VAL A 3 -6.81 -13.59 0.06
CA VAL A 3 -7.33 -13.24 -1.27
C VAL A 3 -8.05 -11.91 -1.13
N PHE A 4 -7.67 -10.97 -1.98
CA PHE A 4 -8.31 -9.67 -2.04
C PHE A 4 -9.29 -9.57 -3.22
N PHE A 5 -10.28 -8.71 -3.08
CA PHE A 5 -11.35 -8.49 -4.03
C PHE A 5 -11.36 -7.05 -4.53
N GLN A 6 -12.10 -6.82 -5.61
CA GLN A 6 -12.34 -5.47 -6.11
C GLN A 6 -12.93 -4.60 -5.00
N GLY A 7 -12.31 -3.44 -4.81
CA GLY A 7 -12.71 -2.46 -3.80
C GLY A 7 -11.94 -2.54 -2.49
N ASP A 8 -11.17 -3.60 -2.24
CA ASP A 8 -10.34 -3.71 -1.05
C ASP A 8 -9.24 -2.64 -1.04
N GLU A 9 -9.03 -2.04 0.12
CA GLU A 9 -7.87 -1.18 0.41
C GLU A 9 -6.75 -2.05 0.97
N VAL A 10 -5.56 -1.89 0.41
CA VAL A 10 -4.39 -2.72 0.71
C VAL A 10 -3.16 -1.85 0.87
N LYS A 11 -2.09 -2.43 1.43
CA LYS A 11 -0.74 -1.84 1.35
C LYS A 11 0.08 -2.59 0.32
N VAL A 12 0.89 -1.85 -0.43
CA VAL A 12 1.84 -2.37 -1.41
C VAL A 12 3.24 -2.03 -0.99
N CYS A 13 4.12 -3.02 -1.01
CA CYS A 13 5.56 -2.88 -0.78
C CYS A 13 6.26 -3.27 -2.08
N SER A 14 6.67 -2.26 -2.86
CA SER A 14 7.37 -2.49 -4.11
C SER A 14 8.76 -3.06 -3.85
N LYS A 15 9.17 -4.02 -4.69
CA LYS A 15 10.53 -4.58 -4.71
C LYS A 15 11.48 -3.81 -5.61
N GLU A 16 11.02 -2.72 -6.20
CA GLU A 16 11.85 -1.86 -7.02
C GLU A 16 12.87 -1.08 -6.16
N GLU A 17 14.07 -0.89 -6.71
CA GLU A 17 15.10 -0.09 -6.06
C GLU A 17 14.61 1.34 -5.83
N GLY A 18 14.78 1.86 -4.62
CA GLY A 18 14.25 3.16 -4.22
C GLY A 18 12.95 3.11 -3.41
N PHE A 19 12.23 1.98 -3.43
CA PHE A 19 10.96 1.81 -2.69
C PHE A 19 11.02 0.77 -1.57
N PHE A 20 12.18 0.15 -1.36
CA PHE A 20 12.35 -0.85 -0.31
C PHE A 20 12.04 -0.29 1.09
N GLY A 21 11.09 -0.95 1.76
CA GLY A 21 10.67 -0.58 3.11
C GLY A 21 9.55 0.45 3.15
N SER A 22 9.15 1.00 2.00
CA SER A 22 8.02 1.92 1.90
C SER A 22 6.71 1.18 1.64
N TYR A 23 5.61 1.71 2.14
CA TYR A 23 4.27 1.20 1.86
C TYR A 23 3.36 2.25 1.27
N TYR A 24 2.69 1.88 0.18
CA TYR A 24 1.69 2.73 -0.47
C TYR A 24 0.31 2.11 -0.37
N GLU A 25 -0.72 2.96 -0.43
CA GLU A 25 -2.10 2.56 -0.14
C GLU A 25 -2.99 2.67 -1.40
N PRO A 26 -2.99 1.65 -2.29
CA PRO A 26 -3.91 1.60 -3.40
C PRO A 26 -5.20 0.85 -3.06
N LYS A 27 -6.17 1.01 -3.97
CA LYS A 27 -7.43 0.27 -3.99
C LYS A 27 -7.45 -0.72 -5.13
N ILE A 28 -7.88 -1.95 -4.88
CA ILE A 28 -7.96 -2.98 -5.92
C ILE A 28 -9.09 -2.65 -6.90
N ILE A 29 -8.73 -2.61 -8.18
CA ILE A 29 -9.68 -2.45 -9.29
C ILE A 29 -10.18 -3.83 -9.73
N SER A 30 -9.28 -4.81 -9.88
CA SER A 30 -9.67 -6.17 -10.23
C SER A 30 -8.56 -7.20 -9.93
N PRO A 31 -8.92 -8.40 -9.43
CA PRO A 31 -8.01 -9.54 -9.42
C PRO A 31 -7.75 -10.04 -10.84
N LEU A 32 -6.55 -10.56 -11.09
CA LEU A 32 -6.09 -11.09 -12.37
C LEU A 32 -5.40 -12.45 -12.16
N ASN A 33 -5.33 -13.25 -13.22
CA ASN A 33 -4.60 -14.53 -13.25
C ASN A 33 -4.85 -15.42 -12.01
N ASN A 34 -6.10 -15.79 -11.76
CA ASN A 34 -6.50 -16.59 -10.59
C ASN A 34 -5.98 -16.02 -9.26
N ASN A 35 -5.99 -14.69 -9.13
CA ASN A 35 -5.63 -13.93 -7.93
C ASN A 35 -4.12 -13.94 -7.60
N THR A 36 -3.26 -14.23 -8.59
CA THR A 36 -1.81 -14.06 -8.41
C THR A 36 -1.35 -12.64 -8.73
N LEU A 37 -2.15 -11.87 -9.47
CA LEU A 37 -1.87 -10.49 -9.86
C LEU A 37 -3.09 -9.62 -9.51
N TYR A 38 -2.83 -8.35 -9.17
CA TYR A 38 -3.87 -7.38 -8.85
C TYR A 38 -3.67 -6.11 -9.65
N ARG A 39 -4.72 -5.68 -10.37
CA ARG A 39 -4.77 -4.34 -10.95
C ARG A 39 -5.32 -3.40 -9.89
N MET A 40 -4.59 -2.34 -9.58
CA MET A 40 -4.92 -1.45 -8.47
C MET A 40 -4.63 0.01 -8.79
N LYS A 41 -5.33 0.92 -8.12
CA LYS A 41 -5.25 2.36 -8.32
C LYS A 41 -4.76 3.04 -7.06
N TYR A 42 -3.71 3.84 -7.15
CA TYR A 42 -3.23 4.64 -6.03
C TYR A 42 -4.09 5.89 -5.86
N LYS A 43 -4.21 6.35 -4.61
CA LYS A 43 -4.98 7.56 -4.29
C LYS A 43 -4.15 8.84 -4.48
N ASN A 44 -2.90 8.81 -4.03
CA ASN A 44 -2.04 10.00 -3.95
C ASN A 44 -0.87 9.98 -4.95
N ILE A 45 -0.64 8.85 -5.64
CA ILE A 45 0.42 8.73 -6.66
C ILE A 45 -0.22 8.97 -8.03
N ILE A 46 0.42 9.79 -8.86
CA ILE A 46 -0.01 10.14 -10.22
C ILE A 46 0.89 9.47 -11.26
N GLU A 47 0.37 9.26 -12.47
CA GLU A 47 1.18 8.80 -13.59
C GLU A 47 2.22 9.85 -14.00
N GLU A 48 3.43 9.40 -14.34
CA GLU A 48 4.55 10.30 -14.66
C GLU A 48 4.32 11.09 -15.96
N GLU A 49 3.71 10.47 -16.97
CA GLU A 49 3.54 11.06 -18.30
C GLU A 49 2.50 12.18 -18.30
N ASP A 50 1.30 11.90 -17.76
CA ASP A 50 0.16 12.81 -17.82
C ASP A 50 0.01 13.70 -16.58
N GLN A 51 0.63 13.33 -15.45
CA GLN A 51 0.61 14.02 -14.15
C GLN A 51 -0.78 14.46 -13.63
N THR A 52 -1.84 13.89 -14.19
CA THR A 52 -3.23 14.28 -13.92
C THR A 52 -4.09 13.09 -13.51
N TRP A 53 -3.70 11.88 -13.91
CA TRP A 53 -4.39 10.65 -13.57
C TRP A 53 -3.69 9.93 -12.43
N PRO A 54 -4.44 9.34 -11.48
CA PRO A 54 -3.83 8.52 -10.45
C PRO A 54 -3.23 7.26 -11.06
N LEU A 55 -2.06 6.88 -10.58
CA LEU A 55 -1.29 5.73 -11.05
C LEU A 55 -2.10 4.44 -10.93
N VAL A 56 -2.08 3.64 -12.01
CA VAL A 56 -2.67 2.30 -12.05
C VAL A 56 -1.62 1.28 -12.43
N GLU A 57 -1.43 0.27 -11.58
CA GLU A 57 -0.41 -0.76 -11.77
C GLU A 57 -1.01 -2.16 -11.71
N ILE A 58 -0.25 -3.13 -12.23
CA ILE A 58 -0.49 -4.56 -12.03
C ILE A 58 0.66 -5.09 -11.17
N VAL A 59 0.34 -5.54 -9.96
CA VAL A 59 1.33 -5.98 -8.98
C VAL A 59 1.09 -7.41 -8.54
N SER A 60 2.16 -8.09 -8.19
CA SER A 60 2.13 -9.47 -7.75
C SER A 60 1.60 -9.60 -6.32
N THR A 61 0.86 -10.67 -6.06
CA THR A 61 0.26 -10.94 -4.75
C THR A 61 1.23 -10.97 -3.58
N ASP A 62 2.52 -11.17 -3.80
CA ASP A 62 3.55 -11.19 -2.76
C ASP A 62 4.09 -9.79 -2.40
N GLU A 63 3.69 -8.76 -3.14
CA GLU A 63 3.92 -7.34 -2.82
C GLU A 63 2.70 -6.68 -2.17
N VAL A 64 1.57 -7.40 -2.09
CA VAL A 64 0.30 -6.91 -1.54
C VAL A 64 0.06 -7.47 -0.14
N ARG A 65 -0.36 -6.61 0.79
CA ARG A 65 -0.75 -7.02 2.15
C ARG A 65 -2.03 -6.32 2.63
N PRO A 66 -2.74 -6.87 3.64
CA PRO A 66 -3.89 -6.21 4.23
C PRO A 66 -3.54 -4.85 4.85
N MET A 67 -4.52 -3.96 4.96
CA MET A 67 -4.38 -2.73 5.75
C MET A 67 -4.07 -3.06 7.22
N PRO A 68 -3.24 -2.25 7.89
CA PRO A 68 -3.04 -2.38 9.32
C PRO A 68 -4.37 -2.22 10.06
N PRO A 69 -4.56 -2.87 11.21
CA PRO A 69 -5.75 -2.69 12.04
C PRO A 69 -5.97 -1.20 12.35
N PRO A 70 -7.22 -0.72 12.44
CA PRO A 70 -7.51 0.64 12.85
C PRO A 70 -6.83 0.97 14.18
N ALA A 71 -6.30 2.19 14.29
CA ALA A 71 -5.75 2.65 15.55
C ALA A 71 -6.83 2.57 16.65
N THR A 72 -6.49 1.91 17.74
CA THR A 72 -7.29 1.89 18.97
C THR A 72 -6.90 3.06 19.86
N ILE A 73 -7.72 3.36 20.88
CA ILE A 73 -7.37 4.38 21.89
C ILE A 73 -6.00 4.07 22.50
N THR A 74 -5.71 2.80 22.76
CA THR A 74 -4.45 2.34 23.35
C THR A 74 -3.25 2.62 22.45
N THR A 75 -3.37 2.42 21.14
CA THR A 75 -2.29 2.72 20.18
C THR A 75 -2.16 4.21 19.92
N ALA A 76 -3.25 4.98 20.00
CA ALA A 76 -3.23 6.43 19.79
C ALA A 76 -2.59 7.19 20.97
N THR A 77 -2.62 6.63 22.17
CA THR A 77 -1.96 7.20 23.36
C THR A 77 -0.62 6.54 23.68
N GLN A 78 -0.14 5.65 22.80
CA GLN A 78 1.15 5.00 22.97
C GLN A 78 2.26 6.05 22.90
N VAL A 79 3.16 6.01 23.88
CA VAL A 79 4.37 6.83 23.88
C VAL A 79 5.42 6.08 23.08
N PHE A 80 6.00 6.75 22.09
CA PHE A 80 7.12 6.19 21.34
C PHE A 80 8.42 6.27 22.14
N HIS A 81 9.24 5.24 22.02
CA HIS A 81 10.53 5.16 22.70
C HIS A 81 11.70 5.43 21.75
N TYR A 82 12.82 5.89 22.31
CA TYR A 82 14.06 6.02 21.56
C TYR A 82 14.46 4.66 20.94
N LEU A 83 14.80 4.66 19.65
CA LEU A 83 15.13 3.48 18.82
C LEU A 83 13.93 2.54 18.51
N GLU A 84 12.71 2.93 18.82
CA GLU A 84 11.54 2.18 18.38
C GLU A 84 11.39 2.30 16.86
N ARG A 85 11.26 1.14 16.18
CA ARG A 85 11.07 1.11 14.73
C ARG A 85 9.63 1.50 14.41
N MET A 86 9.49 2.50 13.56
CA MET A 86 8.21 3.05 13.14
C MET A 86 8.26 3.29 11.64
N ASP A 87 7.08 3.18 11.02
CA ASP A 87 6.84 3.69 9.67
C ASP A 87 6.58 5.21 9.78
N ALA A 88 6.97 5.99 8.78
CA ALA A 88 6.84 7.44 8.78
C ALA A 88 6.16 7.88 7.49
N PHE A 89 5.06 8.63 7.62
CA PHE A 89 4.35 9.10 6.44
C PHE A 89 5.13 10.24 5.77
N ASP A 90 5.75 9.97 4.63
CA ASP A 90 6.53 10.90 3.81
C ASP A 90 6.42 10.54 2.32
N ASN A 91 6.40 11.55 1.44
CA ASN A 91 6.24 11.37 -0.02
C ASN A 91 5.09 10.41 -0.40
N ASP A 92 3.93 10.60 0.22
CA ASP A 92 2.70 9.83 -0.02
C ASP A 92 2.76 8.33 0.30
N GLY A 93 3.83 7.89 0.96
CA GLY A 93 4.03 6.53 1.49
C GLY A 93 4.26 6.51 2.99
N TRP A 94 4.23 5.30 3.57
CA TRP A 94 4.61 5.00 4.96
C TRP A 94 6.00 4.40 5.06
#